data_AF-A0A3A8SSR7-F1
#
_entry.id   AF-A0A3A8SSR7-F1
#
_cell.length_a   1.000
_cell.length_b   1.000
_cell.length_c   1.000
_cell.angle_alpha   90.00
_cell.angle_beta   90.00
_cell.angle_gamma   90.00
#
_symmetry.space_group_name_H-M   'P 1'
#
loop_
_entity.id
_entity.type
_entity.pdbx_description
1 polymer ?
#
loop_
_entity_poly.entity_id
_entity_poly.type
_entity_poly.pdbx_seq_one_letter_code
_entity_poly.pdbx_strand_id
1 'polypeptide(L)'
;MTKLFLSQAQLEEWALEDKADLREGRLVVAAEGGSTWPLTPAVHVVQLVSGEDTHQLVSRVKTEEQLGRLGAEQMADSILVGDSAYEVVPGYVAEVGAPAPERKPNSETDLLAAFILNKM
;
A
#
# COMPACT_ATOMS: atom_id res chain seq x y z
N MET A 1 9.11 9.57 8.50
CA MET A 1 8.21 8.50 8.03
C MET A 1 8.82 7.97 6.75
N THR A 2 9.24 6.70 6.73
CA THR A 2 9.93 6.11 5.58
C THR A 2 8.91 5.34 4.76
N LYS A 3 8.85 5.60 3.45
CA LYS A 3 7.98 4.87 2.53
C LYS A 3 8.81 3.80 1.86
N LEU A 4 8.37 2.56 1.98
CA LEU A 4 9.00 1.41 1.34
C LEU A 4 8.08 0.90 0.25
N PHE A 5 8.61 0.71 -0.96
CA PHE A 5 7.90 0.01 -2.02
C PHE A 5 8.24 -1.48 -1.95
N LEU A 6 7.22 -2.31 -2.05
CA LEU A 6 7.30 -3.76 -2.04
C LEU A 6 6.62 -4.25 -3.32
N SER A 7 7.35 -4.94 -4.19
CA SER A 7 6.72 -5.55 -5.37
C SER A 7 5.83 -6.72 -4.95
N GLN A 8 4.85 -7.05 -5.79
CA GLN A 8 4.00 -8.21 -5.55
C GLN A 8 4.83 -9.50 -5.41
N ALA A 9 5.81 -9.70 -6.30
CA ALA A 9 6.72 -10.85 -6.24
C ALA A 9 7.51 -10.93 -4.92
N GLN A 10 7.94 -9.79 -4.36
CA GLN A 10 8.63 -9.76 -3.07
C GLN A 10 7.70 -10.13 -1.92
N LEU A 11 6.44 -9.69 -1.94
CA LEU A 11 5.45 -10.08 -0.94
C LEU A 11 5.15 -11.58 -1.00
N GLU A 12 5.03 -12.14 -2.21
CA GLU A 12 4.84 -13.57 -2.41
C GLU A 12 6.01 -14.39 -1.87
N GLU A 13 7.25 -13.93 -2.10
CA GLU A 13 8.45 -14.55 -1.53
C GLU A 13 8.44 -14.50 0.00
N TRP A 14 8.10 -13.36 0.60
CA TRP A 14 8.04 -13.22 2.06
C TRP A 14 6.93 -14.06 2.70
N ALA A 15 5.80 -14.21 2.01
CA ALA A 15 4.72 -15.07 2.45
C ALA A 15 5.12 -16.55 2.39
N LEU A 16 5.86 -16.95 1.34
CA LEU A 16 6.41 -18.30 1.22
C LEU A 16 7.45 -18.60 2.30
N GLU A 17 8.25 -17.61 2.68
CA GLU A 17 9.27 -17.70 3.72
C GLU A 17 8.72 -17.54 5.15
N ASP A 18 7.40 -17.40 5.33
CA ASP A 18 6.73 -17.13 6.63
C ASP A 18 7.25 -15.86 7.34
N LYS A 19 7.88 -14.95 6.59
CA LYS A 19 8.44 -13.69 7.12
C LYS A 19 7.35 -12.64 7.27
N ALA A 20 6.51 -12.49 6.24
CA ALA A 20 5.43 -11.53 6.22
C ALA A 20 4.29 -11.98 5.31
N ASP A 21 3.06 -11.61 5.65
CA ASP A 21 1.86 -12.01 4.92
C ASP A 21 0.99 -10.79 4.58
N LEU A 22 0.33 -10.83 3.43
CA LEU A 22 -0.62 -9.78 3.01
C LEU A 22 -2.03 -10.15 3.49
N ARG A 23 -2.51 -9.46 4.52
CA ARG A 23 -3.85 -9.67 5.10
C ARG A 23 -4.68 -8.40 4.97
N GLU A 24 -5.80 -8.46 4.24
CA GLU A 24 -6.79 -7.37 4.19
C GLU A 24 -6.19 -5.99 3.82
N GLY A 25 -5.21 -5.96 2.91
CA GLY A 25 -4.52 -4.71 2.53
C GLY A 25 -3.53 -4.19 3.58
N ARG A 26 -3.07 -5.07 4.47
CA ARG A 26 -2.04 -4.79 5.47
C ARG A 26 -0.93 -5.82 5.39
N LEU A 27 0.29 -5.36 5.58
CA LEU A 27 1.46 -6.21 5.72
C LEU A 27 1.52 -6.69 7.17
N VAL A 28 1.52 -8.00 7.41
CA VAL A 28 1.69 -8.60 8.73
C VAL A 28 3.07 -9.24 8.78
N VAL A 29 4.01 -8.69 9.56
CA VAL A 29 5.35 -9.30 9.69
C VAL A 29 5.39 -10.17 10.93
N ALA A 30 5.60 -11.47 10.75
CA ALA A 30 5.63 -12.43 11.85
C ALA A 30 6.86 -12.21 12.77
N ALA A 31 7.99 -11.81 12.19
CA ALA A 31 9.25 -11.59 12.90
C ALA A 31 9.19 -10.46 13.96
N GLU A 32 8.28 -9.49 13.82
CA GLU A 32 8.11 -8.35 14.73
C GLU A 32 6.85 -8.50 15.61
N GLY A 33 6.59 -9.72 16.11
CA GLY A 33 5.50 -9.98 17.04
C GLY A 33 4.09 -9.76 16.46
N GLY A 34 3.94 -9.83 15.14
CA GLY A 34 2.67 -9.62 14.45
C GLY A 34 2.35 -8.15 14.15
N SER A 35 3.37 -7.29 14.10
CA SER A 35 3.21 -5.90 13.69
C SER A 35 2.56 -5.80 12.32
N THR A 36 1.58 -4.89 12.18
CA THR A 36 0.84 -4.68 10.94
C THR A 36 1.05 -3.28 10.39
N TRP A 37 1.38 -3.16 9.11
CA TRP A 37 1.52 -1.87 8.42
C TRP A 37 0.45 -1.71 7.33
N PRO A 38 -0.13 -0.52 7.16
CA PRO A 38 -1.02 -0.25 6.05
C PRO A 38 -0.25 -0.33 4.73
N LEU A 39 -0.80 -1.06 3.77
CA LEU A 39 -0.28 -1.13 2.42
C LEU A 39 -1.18 -0.33 1.48
N THR A 40 -0.57 0.54 0.69
CA THR A 40 -1.27 1.28 -0.36
C THR A 40 -0.90 0.69 -1.72
N PRO A 41 -1.87 0.26 -2.53
CA PRO A 41 -1.59 -0.23 -3.89
C PRO A 41 -0.84 0.79 -4.73
N ALA A 42 0.24 0.34 -5.36
CA ALA A 42 1.13 1.19 -6.13
C ALA A 42 1.84 0.42 -7.23
N VAL A 43 2.37 1.16 -8.19
CA VAL A 43 3.21 0.59 -9.23
C VAL A 43 4.54 1.32 -9.29
N HIS A 44 5.59 0.57 -9.56
CA HIS A 44 6.91 1.11 -9.86
C HIS A 44 7.11 1.10 -11.36
N VAL A 45 7.28 2.28 -11.96
CA VAL A 45 7.49 2.40 -13.41
C VAL A 45 8.93 2.04 -13.73
N VAL A 46 9.13 0.96 -14.47
CA VAL A 46 10.44 0.43 -14.83
C VAL A 46 11.02 1.22 -15.99
N GLN A 47 10.26 1.36 -17.07
CA GLN A 47 10.72 1.99 -18.31
C GLN A 47 9.56 2.47 -19.18
N LEU A 48 9.86 3.38 -20.09
CA LEU A 48 8.96 3.80 -21.15
C LEU A 48 9.01 2.79 -22.30
N VAL A 49 7.86 2.24 -22.67
CA VAL A 49 7.72 1.27 -23.78
C VAL A 49 7.42 1.98 -25.09
N SER A 50 6.59 3.04 -25.05
CA SER A 50 6.21 3.82 -26.25
C SER A 50 5.78 5.23 -25.88
N GLY A 51 5.94 6.17 -26.81
CA GLY A 51 5.60 7.58 -26.62
C GLY A 51 6.77 8.39 -26.04
N GLU A 52 6.45 9.35 -25.17
CA GLU A 52 7.43 10.25 -24.52
C GLU A 52 7.19 10.31 -23.01
N ASP A 53 8.27 10.35 -22.21
CA ASP A 53 8.21 10.43 -20.74
C ASP A 53 7.94 11.87 -20.26
N THR A 54 6.83 12.46 -20.73
CA THR A 54 6.46 13.86 -20.42
C THR A 54 6.31 14.11 -18.92
N HIS A 55 5.91 13.07 -18.18
CA HIS A 55 5.65 13.14 -16.74
C HIS A 55 6.82 12.69 -15.86
N GLN A 56 7.96 12.30 -16.46
CA GLN A 56 9.15 11.81 -15.75
C GLN A 56 8.81 10.69 -14.75
N LEU A 57 8.00 9.74 -15.23
CA LEU A 57 7.47 8.65 -14.42
C LEU A 57 8.44 7.48 -14.32
N VAL A 58 9.36 7.33 -15.27
CA VAL A 58 10.36 6.25 -15.26
C VAL A 58 11.17 6.28 -13.95
N SER A 59 11.34 5.11 -13.33
CA SER A 59 11.96 4.94 -12.00
C SER A 59 11.24 5.65 -10.85
N ARG A 60 9.95 5.98 -11.01
CA ARG A 60 9.11 6.51 -9.93
C ARG A 60 8.09 5.48 -9.50
N VAL A 61 7.72 5.57 -8.22
CA VAL A 61 6.59 4.83 -7.66
C VAL A 61 5.39 5.77 -7.60
N LYS A 62 4.26 5.32 -8.14
CA LYS A 62 2.98 6.03 -8.09
C LYS A 62 1.91 5.11 -7.52
N THR A 63 1.08 5.63 -6.63
CA THR A 63 -0.09 4.89 -6.14
C THR A 63 -1.17 4.86 -7.23
N GLU A 64 -2.06 3.87 -7.18
CA GLU A 64 -3.19 3.79 -8.12
C GLU A 64 -4.03 5.08 -8.12
N GLU A 65 -4.24 5.70 -6.96
CA GLU A 65 -4.92 7.00 -6.88
C GLU A 65 -4.19 8.12 -7.64
N GLN A 66 -2.85 8.16 -7.58
CA GLN A 66 -2.06 9.16 -8.29
C GLN A 66 -2.10 8.92 -9.80
N LEU A 67 -2.05 7.66 -10.22
CA LEU A 67 -2.21 7.25 -11.60
C LEU A 67 -3.58 7.61 -12.15
N GLY A 68 -4.66 7.31 -11.42
CA GLY A 68 -6.02 7.67 -11.82
C GLY A 68 -6.20 9.19 -11.99
N ARG A 69 -5.57 10.01 -11.14
CA ARG A 69 -5.56 11.48 -11.28
C ARG A 69 -4.79 11.97 -12.50
N LEU A 70 -3.80 11.19 -12.97
CA LEU A 70 -3.06 11.46 -14.20
C LEU A 70 -3.81 10.98 -15.46
N GLY A 71 -4.97 10.33 -15.30
CA GLY A 71 -5.67 9.68 -16.41
C GLY A 71 -4.91 8.45 -16.92
N ALA A 72 -4.13 7.82 -16.05
CA ALA A 72 -3.40 6.61 -16.39
C ALA A 72 -4.32 5.38 -16.32
N GLU A 73 -4.28 4.56 -17.36
CA GLU A 73 -4.95 3.27 -17.41
C GLU A 73 -3.95 2.16 -17.08
N GLN A 74 -4.19 1.43 -15.98
CA GLN A 74 -3.34 0.32 -15.58
C GLN A 74 -3.78 -0.98 -16.26
N MET A 75 -2.81 -1.68 -16.85
CA MET A 75 -2.95 -2.95 -17.53
C MET A 75 -1.93 -3.94 -16.96
N ALA A 76 -2.26 -4.64 -15.87
CA ALA A 76 -1.39 -5.64 -15.22
C ALA A 76 0.04 -5.11 -14.92
N ASP A 77 1.00 -5.42 -15.79
CA ASP A 77 2.42 -5.02 -15.77
C ASP A 77 2.73 -3.77 -16.64
N SER A 78 1.72 -3.11 -17.16
CA SER A 78 1.86 -1.95 -18.04
C SER A 78 0.90 -0.83 -17.62
N ILE A 79 1.25 0.43 -17.91
CA ILE A 79 0.34 1.57 -17.77
C ILE A 79 0.35 2.42 -19.04
N LEU A 80 -0.80 2.97 -19.39
CA LEU A 80 -0.96 3.95 -20.45
C LEU A 80 -1.32 5.29 -19.85
N VAL A 81 -0.55 6.33 -20.15
CA VAL A 81 -0.79 7.70 -19.68
C VAL A 81 -0.92 8.59 -20.92
N GLY A 82 -2.16 8.88 -21.31
CA GLY A 82 -2.42 9.57 -22.57
C GLY A 82 -1.98 8.72 -23.76
N ASP A 83 -0.93 9.15 -24.46
CA ASP A 83 -0.34 8.46 -25.63
C ASP A 83 0.92 7.65 -25.28
N SER A 84 1.41 7.76 -24.04
CA SER A 84 2.64 7.11 -23.60
C SER A 84 2.35 5.81 -22.86
N ALA A 85 3.01 4.73 -23.26
CA ALA A 85 2.94 3.43 -22.61
C ALA A 85 4.22 3.17 -21.81
N TYR A 86 4.06 2.68 -20.58
CA TYR A 86 5.16 2.37 -19.68
C TYR A 86 5.02 0.95 -19.14
N GLU A 87 6.15 0.31 -18.93
CA GLU A 87 6.24 -0.96 -18.21
C GLU A 87 6.33 -0.66 -16.72
N VAL A 88 5.55 -1.37 -15.92
CA VAL A 88 5.47 -1.19 -14.48
C VAL A 88 5.51 -2.51 -13.75
N VAL A 89 6.01 -2.46 -12.51
CA VAL A 89 5.93 -3.58 -11.58
C VAL A 89 4.82 -3.28 -10.57
N PRO A 90 3.76 -4.10 -10.52
CA PRO A 90 2.72 -3.95 -9.51
C PRO A 90 3.26 -4.29 -8.12
N GLY A 91 2.75 -3.58 -7.13
CA GLY A 91 3.17 -3.74 -5.75
C GLY A 91 2.39 -2.86 -4.79
N TYR A 92 3.02 -2.58 -3.66
CA TYR A 92 2.42 -1.84 -2.57
C TYR A 92 3.45 -0.93 -1.93
N VAL A 93 3.00 0.23 -1.46
CA VAL A 93 3.80 1.12 -0.61
C VAL A 93 3.39 0.90 0.83
N ALA A 94 4.36 0.49 1.64
CA ALA A 94 4.27 0.44 3.09
C ALA A 94 4.77 1.76 3.69
N GLU A 95 3.96 2.37 4.55
CA GLU A 95 4.39 3.53 5.34
C GLU A 95 4.99 3.04 6.66
N VAL A 96 6.32 2.90 6.69
CA VAL A 96 7.08 2.55 7.89
C VAL A 96 7.31 3.84 8.69
N GLY A 97 6.30 4.18 9.49
CA GLY A 97 6.40 5.14 10.60
C GLY A 97 6.45 4.40 11.93
N ALA A 98 6.77 5.12 13.01
CA ALA A 98 6.50 4.61 14.36
C ALA A 98 5.05 4.10 14.40
N PRO A 99 4.78 2.94 15.02
CA PRO A 99 3.46 2.32 15.00
C PRO A 99 2.44 3.39 15.33
N ALA A 100 1.47 3.58 14.42
CA ALA A 100 0.34 4.42 14.74
C ALA A 100 -0.18 3.91 16.10
N PRO A 101 -0.31 4.76 17.13
CA PRO A 101 -0.87 4.30 18.38
C PRO A 101 -2.20 3.69 18.01
N GLU A 102 -2.38 2.40 18.33
CA GLU A 102 -3.66 1.73 18.25
C GLU A 102 -4.69 2.73 18.76
N ARG A 103 -5.65 3.07 17.91
CA ARG A 103 -6.74 3.95 18.32
C ARG A 103 -7.55 3.15 19.33
N LYS A 104 -7.10 3.16 20.58
CA LYS A 104 -7.91 2.79 21.74
C LYS A 104 -9.21 3.55 21.56
N PRO A 105 -10.38 2.90 21.63
CA PRO A 105 -11.66 3.59 21.58
C PRO A 105 -11.78 4.49 22.82
N ASN A 106 -11.17 5.68 22.76
CA ASN A 106 -11.32 6.73 23.76
C ASN A 106 -12.52 7.59 23.37
N SER A 107 -13.67 6.98 23.10
CA SER A 107 -14.91 7.73 23.08
C SER A 107 -15.56 7.54 24.43
N GLU A 108 -15.71 8.64 25.19
CA GLU A 108 -16.47 8.70 26.43
C GLU A 108 -17.89 8.12 26.25
N THR A 109 -18.41 8.15 25.02
CA THR A 109 -19.64 7.49 24.57
C THR A 109 -19.64 5.97 24.77
N ASP A 110 -18.50 5.29 24.57
CA ASP A 110 -18.38 3.83 24.72
C ASP A 110 -18.32 3.44 26.21
N LEU A 111 -17.62 4.24 27.03
CA LEU A 111 -17.60 4.07 28.48
C LEU A 111 -18.98 4.36 29.12
N LEU A 112 -19.73 5.34 28.60
CA LEU A 112 -21.10 5.62 29.03
C LEU A 112 -22.04 4.47 28.65
N ALA A 113 -21.92 3.90 27.45
CA ALA A 113 -22.71 2.75 27.03
C ALA A 113 -22.45 1.53 27.93
N ALA A 114 -21.19 1.24 28.25
CA ALA A 114 -20.81 0.14 29.13
C ALA A 114 -21.34 0.33 30.57
N PHE A 115 -21.32 1.57 31.10
CA PHE A 115 -21.82 1.84 32.45
C PHE A 115 -23.34 1.75 32.56
N ILE A 116 -24.07 2.13 31.51
CA ILE A 116 -25.54 2.05 31.47
C ILE A 116 -26.00 0.59 31.41
N LEU A 117 -25.31 -0.27 30.66
CA LEU A 117 -25.62 -1.70 30.59
C LEU A 117 -25.31 -2.47 31.88
N ASN A 118 -24.31 -2.05 32.66
CA ASN A 118 -23.91 -2.73 33.89
C ASN A 118 -24.78 -2.36 35.12
N LYS A 119 -25.91 -1.64 34.94
CA LYS A 119 -26.76 -1.17 36.03
C LYS A 119 -28.25 -1.53 35.88
N MET A 120 -28.56 -2.56 35.11
CA MET A 120 -29.79 -3.37 35.23
C MET A 120 -29.41 -4.78 35.69
#